data_AF-A0A7X9R626-F1
#
_entry.id   AF-A0A7X9R626-F1
#
_cell.length_a   1.000
_cell.length_b   1.000
_cell.length_c   1.000
_cell.angle_alpha   90.00
_cell.angle_beta   90.00
_cell.angle_gamma   90.00
#
_symmetry.space_group_name_H-M   'P 1'
#
loop_
_entity.id
_entity.type
_entity.pdbx_description
1 polymer ?
#
loop_
_entity_poly.entity_id
_entity_poly.type
_entity_poly.pdbx_seq_one_letter_code
_entity_poly.pdbx_strand_id
1 'polypeptide(L)'
;MRKPIIQVIVILLIVVISFGPLLYDFYMKPENSLELYQELRFSEEFTSVHHLLEQGYEKYFSKEAYDVLKSEKGSPSMIRQFTVIQYDDGTESVLIETSPGTNKLSILRAEVLPEVIENYFKELNEE
;
A
#
# COMPACT_ATOMS: atom_id res chain seq x y z
N MET A 1 4.03 -43.62 26.44
CA MET A 1 3.36 -42.33 26.79
C MET A 1 3.77 -41.13 25.92
N ARG A 2 4.29 -41.29 24.68
CA ARG A 2 4.78 -40.17 23.83
C ARG A 2 3.77 -39.59 22.81
N LYS A 3 2.64 -40.27 22.60
CA LYS A 3 1.61 -39.87 21.62
C LYS A 3 1.00 -38.46 21.84
N PRO A 4 0.75 -37.98 23.08
CA PRO A 4 0.12 -36.66 23.23
C PRO A 4 1.05 -35.51 22.85
N ILE A 5 2.37 -35.65 23.05
CA ILE A 5 3.35 -34.61 22.71
C ILE A 5 3.44 -34.44 21.19
N ILE A 6 3.45 -35.54 20.44
CA ILE A 6 3.50 -35.49 18.97
C ILE A 6 2.21 -34.85 18.43
N GLN A 7 1.04 -35.18 18.99
CA GLN A 7 -0.23 -34.56 18.60
C GLN A 7 -0.24 -33.06 18.86
N VAL A 8 0.25 -32.60 20.01
CA VAL A 8 0.34 -31.17 20.34
C VAL A 8 1.28 -30.45 19.36
N ILE A 9 2.44 -31.04 19.02
CA ILE A 9 3.37 -30.47 18.04
C ILE A 9 2.72 -30.36 16.66
N VAL A 10 2.02 -31.40 16.20
CA VAL A 10 1.33 -31.40 14.90
C VAL A 10 0.23 -30.34 14.85
N ILE A 11 -0.56 -30.19 15.93
CA ILE A 11 -1.59 -29.14 16.01
C ILE A 11 -0.95 -27.76 15.96
N LEU A 12 0.13 -27.53 16.70
CA LEU A 12 0.85 -26.25 16.68
C LEU A 12 1.38 -25.92 15.27
N LEU A 13 1.93 -26.93 14.58
CA LEU A 13 2.45 -26.78 13.21
C LEU A 13 1.34 -26.41 12.22
N ILE A 14 0.17 -27.06 12.34
CA ILE A 14 -1.01 -26.73 11.53
C ILE A 14 -1.45 -25.28 11.80
N VAL A 15 -1.53 -24.87 13.07
CA VAL A 15 -1.89 -23.50 13.43
C VAL A 15 -0.90 -22.48 12.84
N VAL A 16 0.40 -22.73 12.96
CA VAL A 16 1.42 -21.82 12.41
C VAL A 16 1.37 -21.76 10.89
N ILE A 17 1.20 -22.88 10.20
CA ILE A 17 1.10 -22.91 8.73
C ILE A 17 -0.17 -22.21 8.25
N SER A 18 -1.30 -22.40 8.95
CA SER A 18 -2.58 -21.79 8.56
C SER A 18 -2.66 -20.30 8.88
N PHE A 19 -2.14 -19.85 10.02
CA PHE A 19 -2.22 -18.45 10.45
C PHE A 19 -0.99 -17.62 10.08
N GLY A 20 0.15 -18.24 9.79
CA GLY A 20 1.39 -17.55 9.43
C GLY A 20 1.21 -16.54 8.29
N PRO A 21 0.63 -16.93 7.14
CA PRO A 21 0.37 -16.01 6.03
C PRO A 21 -0.55 -14.86 6.41
N LEU A 22 -1.64 -15.13 7.13
CA LEU A 22 -2.58 -14.10 7.59
C LEU A 22 -1.92 -13.08 8.52
N LEU A 23 -1.05 -13.55 9.42
CA LEU A 23 -0.29 -12.68 10.31
C LEU A 23 0.79 -11.90 9.56
N TYR A 24 1.41 -12.49 8.53
CA TYR A 24 2.39 -11.82 7.69
C TYR A 24 1.75 -10.64 6.95
N ASP A 25 0.65 -10.88 6.24
CA ASP A 25 -0.04 -9.81 5.49
C ASP A 25 -0.55 -8.70 6.42
N PHE A 26 -1.02 -9.06 7.62
CA PHE A 26 -1.52 -8.09 8.60
C PHE A 26 -0.42 -7.22 9.22
N TYR A 27 0.77 -7.77 9.46
CA TYR A 27 1.84 -7.04 10.17
C TYR A 27 2.91 -6.44 9.26
N MET A 28 3.07 -6.94 8.03
CA MET A 28 4.17 -6.54 7.15
C MET A 28 3.75 -5.58 6.04
N LYS A 29 2.46 -5.49 5.70
CA LYS A 29 2.01 -4.48 4.72
C LYS A 29 2.00 -3.08 5.35
N PRO A 30 2.55 -2.05 4.67
CA PRO A 30 2.49 -0.67 5.12
C PRO A 30 1.04 -0.19 5.34
N GLU A 31 0.80 0.51 6.43
CA GLU A 31 -0.54 1.07 6.73
C GLU A 31 -0.74 2.48 6.15
N ASN A 32 0.35 3.15 5.77
CA ASN A 32 0.32 4.55 5.31
C ASN A 32 1.46 4.87 4.34
N SER A 33 1.38 6.04 3.70
CA SER A 33 2.34 6.45 2.67
C SER A 33 3.76 6.67 3.19
N LEU A 34 3.95 6.94 4.48
CA LEU A 34 5.27 7.09 5.08
C LEU A 34 5.95 5.73 5.23
N GLU A 35 5.24 4.74 5.76
CA GLU A 35 5.73 3.35 5.87
C GLU A 35 5.99 2.75 4.49
N LEU A 36 5.08 2.97 3.54
CA LEU A 36 5.24 2.51 2.16
C LEU A 36 6.51 3.10 1.54
N TYR A 37 6.72 4.40 1.71
CA TYR A 37 7.94 5.05 1.24
C TYR A 37 9.20 4.46 1.89
N GLN A 38 9.18 4.22 3.20
CA GLN A 38 10.31 3.64 3.92
C GLN A 38 10.65 2.24 3.40
N GLU A 39 9.64 1.39 3.21
CA GLU A 39 9.85 0.04 2.70
C GLU A 39 10.42 0.06 1.27
N LEU A 40 9.86 0.89 0.38
CA LEU A 40 10.39 1.07 -0.99
C LEU A 40 11.79 1.69 -1.00
N ARG A 41 12.11 2.58 -0.06
CA ARG A 41 13.40 3.26 0.01
C ARG A 41 14.51 2.32 0.47
N PHE A 42 14.19 1.44 1.42
CA PHE A 42 15.16 0.56 2.06
C PHE A 42 15.13 -0.87 1.51
N SER A 43 14.24 -1.20 0.59
CA SER A 43 14.22 -2.49 -0.10
C SER A 43 15.53 -2.72 -0.85
N GLU A 44 15.97 -3.98 -0.96
CA GLU A 44 17.24 -4.32 -1.61
C GLU A 44 17.13 -4.25 -3.14
N GLU A 45 16.03 -4.75 -3.70
CA GLU A 45 15.83 -4.88 -5.15
C GLU A 45 14.35 -4.74 -5.56
N PHE A 46 14.10 -4.45 -6.83
CA PHE A 46 12.74 -4.24 -7.37
C PHE A 46 11.82 -5.46 -7.17
N THR A 47 12.36 -6.67 -7.27
CA THR A 47 11.61 -7.90 -7.04
C THR A 47 11.12 -8.01 -5.60
N SER A 48 11.90 -7.50 -4.65
CA SER A 48 11.62 -7.61 -3.20
C SER A 48 10.43 -6.77 -2.73
N VAL A 49 9.90 -5.87 -3.57
CA VAL A 49 8.73 -5.03 -3.24
C VAL A 49 7.46 -5.46 -3.97
N HIS A 50 7.50 -6.56 -4.73
CA HIS A 50 6.32 -7.03 -5.46
C HIS A 50 5.16 -7.47 -4.54
N HIS A 51 5.43 -7.83 -3.28
CA HIS A 51 4.38 -8.15 -2.30
C HIS A 51 3.57 -6.92 -1.87
N LEU A 52 4.07 -5.71 -2.14
CA LEU A 52 3.35 -4.45 -1.90
C LEU A 52 2.33 -4.15 -3.01
N LEU A 53 2.41 -4.85 -4.13
CA LEU A 53 1.49 -4.66 -5.25
C LEU A 53 0.25 -5.51 -5.03
N GLU A 54 -0.91 -4.89 -5.23
CA GLU A 54 -2.16 -5.62 -5.28
C GLU A 54 -2.25 -6.45 -6.55
N GLN A 55 -2.82 -7.64 -6.42
CA GLN A 55 -2.89 -8.60 -7.53
C GLN A 55 -3.64 -7.99 -8.72
N GLY A 56 -3.03 -8.03 -9.91
CA GLY A 56 -3.57 -7.44 -11.14
C GLY A 56 -3.13 -5.99 -11.39
N TYR A 57 -2.43 -5.36 -10.45
CA TYR A 57 -1.90 -4.00 -10.58
C TYR A 57 -0.40 -3.95 -10.92
N GLU A 58 0.25 -5.09 -11.15
CA GLU A 58 1.69 -5.18 -11.32
C GLU A 58 2.19 -4.38 -12.54
N LYS A 59 1.36 -4.25 -13.59
CA LYS A 59 1.67 -3.46 -14.80
C LYS A 59 1.83 -1.96 -14.52
N TYR A 60 1.24 -1.44 -13.43
CA TYR A 60 1.24 -0.02 -13.10
C TYR A 60 2.44 0.41 -12.25
N PHE A 61 3.26 -0.53 -11.78
CA PHE A 61 4.47 -0.23 -11.02
C PHE A 61 5.72 -0.62 -11.81
N SER A 62 6.35 0.37 -12.44
CA SER A 62 7.51 0.14 -13.30
C SER A 62 8.84 0.19 -12.52
N LYS A 63 9.88 -0.42 -13.09
CA LYS A 63 11.23 -0.37 -12.52
C LYS A 63 11.78 1.06 -12.49
N GLU A 64 11.44 1.87 -13.47
CA GLU A 64 11.83 3.28 -13.53
C GLU A 64 11.24 4.06 -12.36
N ALA A 65 9.96 3.83 -12.03
CA ALA A 65 9.32 4.46 -10.88
C ALA A 65 10.00 4.04 -9.56
N TYR A 66 10.31 2.74 -9.42
CA TYR A 66 11.07 2.21 -8.28
C TYR A 66 12.46 2.86 -8.14
N ASP A 67 13.21 2.96 -9.23
CA ASP A 67 14.56 3.53 -9.23
C ASP A 67 14.55 5.01 -8.82
N VAL A 68 13.50 5.77 -9.19
CA VAL A 68 13.30 7.15 -8.73
C VAL A 68 13.12 7.21 -7.22
N LEU A 69 12.25 6.37 -6.65
CA LEU A 69 11.97 6.31 -5.21
C LEU A 69 13.23 5.93 -4.40
N LYS A 70 14.06 5.04 -4.95
CA LYS A 70 15.30 4.57 -4.32
C LYS A 70 16.49 5.53 -4.46
N SER A 71 16.44 6.45 -5.41
CA SER A 71 17.60 7.27 -5.78
C SER A 71 18.22 8.05 -4.60
N GLU A 72 19.53 7.88 -4.37
CA GLU A 72 20.25 8.58 -3.28
C GLU A 72 20.24 10.11 -3.43
N LYS A 73 20.05 10.61 -4.65
CA LYS A 73 20.02 12.04 -4.96
C LYS A 73 18.70 12.74 -4.62
N GLY A 74 17.65 11.98 -4.31
CA GLY A 74 16.27 12.49 -4.26
C GLY A 74 15.51 12.05 -3.02
N SER A 75 15.95 12.46 -1.83
CA SER A 75 15.03 12.43 -0.67
C SER A 75 13.84 13.34 -0.96
N PRO A 76 12.59 12.86 -0.79
CA PRO A 76 11.42 13.69 -1.02
C PRO A 76 11.44 14.86 -0.05
N SER A 77 11.14 16.06 -0.53
CA SER A 77 10.95 17.23 0.32
C SER A 77 9.67 17.12 1.17
N MET A 78 8.72 16.30 0.73
CA MET A 78 7.45 16.06 1.40
C MET A 78 6.83 14.74 0.92
N ILE A 79 6.17 14.03 1.84
CA ILE A 79 5.30 12.88 1.53
C ILE A 79 3.88 13.32 1.86
N ARG A 80 2.94 13.07 0.96
CA ARG A 80 1.51 13.39 1.13
C ARG A 80 0.68 12.13 0.91
N GLN A 81 -0.43 12.02 1.63
CA GLN A 81 -1.38 10.93 1.46
C GLN A 81 -2.72 11.51 1.02
N PHE A 82 -3.24 10.98 -0.08
CA PHE A 82 -4.48 11.46 -0.67
C PHE A 82 -5.52 10.35 -0.79
N THR A 83 -6.77 10.72 -0.65
CA THR A 83 -7.93 9.91 -1.01
C THR A 83 -8.74 10.67 -2.03
N VAL A 84 -8.99 10.05 -3.19
CA VAL A 84 -9.87 10.58 -4.22
C VAL A 84 -11.20 9.85 -4.11
N ILE A 85 -12.29 10.60 -4.03
CA ILE A 85 -13.66 10.07 -4.04
C ILE A 85 -14.31 10.56 -5.33
N GLN A 86 -14.56 9.63 -6.25
CA GLN A 86 -15.22 9.88 -7.53
C GLN A 86 -16.68 9.43 -7.46
N TYR A 87 -17.54 10.14 -8.18
CA TYR A 87 -18.97 9.84 -8.27
C TYR A 87 -19.38 9.66 -9.73
N ASP A 88 -20.14 8.60 -10.02
CA ASP A 88 -20.57 8.27 -11.39
C ASP A 88 -21.80 9.08 -11.85
N ASP A 89 -22.49 9.76 -10.92
CA ASP A 89 -23.75 10.47 -11.17
C ASP A 89 -23.56 11.93 -11.62
N GLY A 90 -22.33 12.32 -11.95
CA GLY A 90 -21.98 13.69 -12.32
C GLY A 90 -21.77 14.62 -11.13
N THR A 91 -21.74 14.10 -9.90
CA THR A 91 -21.32 14.86 -8.71
C THR A 91 -19.82 15.16 -8.78
N GLU A 92 -19.44 16.34 -8.30
CA GLU A 92 -18.05 16.79 -8.23
C GLU A 92 -17.17 15.82 -7.43
N SER A 93 -16.06 15.38 -8.00
CA SER A 93 -15.11 14.50 -7.30
C SER A 93 -14.39 15.26 -6.19
N VAL A 94 -14.06 14.59 -5.08
CA VAL A 94 -13.40 15.21 -3.91
C VAL A 94 -12.01 14.62 -3.68
N LEU A 95 -11.01 15.48 -3.51
CA LEU A 95 -9.67 15.12 -3.06
C LEU A 95 -9.52 15.46 -1.57
N ILE A 96 -9.17 14.46 -0.78
CA ILE A 96 -8.89 14.60 0.66
C ILE A 96 -7.41 14.36 0.90
N GLU A 97 -6.71 15.36 1.43
CA GLU A 97 -5.35 15.20 1.95
C GLU A 97 -5.43 14.76 3.42
N THR A 98 -4.69 13.70 3.74
CA THR A 98 -4.63 13.14 5.09
C THR A 98 -3.20 13.12 5.62
N SER A 99 -3.06 13.07 6.95
CA SER A 99 -1.77 12.97 7.62
C SER A 99 -1.02 11.68 7.21
N PRO A 100 0.19 11.78 6.62
CA PRO A 100 1.02 10.60 6.38
C PRO A 100 1.63 10.11 7.71
N GLY A 101 1.78 8.79 7.88
CA GLY A 101 2.50 8.24 9.05
C GLY A 101 1.75 8.22 10.37
N THR A 102 0.42 8.26 10.36
CA THR A 102 -0.41 8.19 11.57
C THR A 102 -1.24 6.90 11.60
N ASN A 103 -1.32 6.24 12.76
CA ASN A 103 -2.19 5.06 12.97
C ASN A 103 -3.69 5.34 12.73
N LYS A 104 -4.08 6.62 12.61
CA LYS A 104 -5.43 7.06 12.26
C LYS A 104 -5.34 8.28 11.35
N LEU A 105 -5.95 8.19 10.17
CA LEU A 105 -5.99 9.28 9.20
C LEU A 105 -6.66 10.52 9.81
N SER A 106 -5.98 11.65 9.73
CA SER A 106 -6.54 12.97 10.06
C SER A 106 -6.67 13.79 8.80
N ILE A 107 -7.82 14.41 8.58
CA ILE A 107 -8.06 15.29 7.43
C ILE A 107 -7.24 16.57 7.62
N LEU A 108 -6.33 16.84 6.68
CA LEU A 108 -5.55 18.08 6.64
C LEU A 108 -6.22 19.12 5.75
N ARG A 109 -6.76 18.69 4.60
CA ARG A 109 -7.43 19.53 3.61
C ARG A 109 -8.41 18.68 2.79
N ALA A 110 -9.49 19.28 2.32
CA ALA A 110 -10.42 18.66 1.38
C ALA A 110 -10.86 19.69 0.34
N GLU A 111 -10.84 19.33 -0.93
CA GLU A 111 -11.20 20.21 -2.04
C GLU A 111 -11.97 19.45 -3.11
N VAL A 112 -12.84 20.17 -3.83
CA VAL A 112 -13.41 19.69 -5.09
C VAL A 112 -12.29 19.62 -6.13
N LEU A 113 -12.21 18.47 -6.82
CA LEU A 113 -11.24 18.23 -7.86
C LEU A 113 -11.52 19.14 -9.05
N PRO A 114 -10.50 19.86 -9.56
CA PRO A 114 -10.61 20.55 -10.82
C PRO A 114 -10.91 19.55 -11.94
N GLU A 115 -11.74 19.95 -12.90
CA GLU A 115 -12.18 19.11 -14.03
C GLU A 115 -11.01 18.41 -14.75
N VAL A 116 -9.88 19.11 -14.93
CA VAL A 116 -8.66 18.57 -15.56
C VAL A 116 -8.11 17.36 -14.79
N ILE A 117 -8.10 17.42 -13.45
CA ILE A 117 -7.59 16.33 -12.62
C ILE A 117 -8.62 15.20 -12.52
N GLU A 118 -9.91 15.55 -12.49
CA GLU A 118 -10.99 14.57 -12.54
C GLU A 118 -10.92 13.70 -13.80
N ASN A 119 -10.69 14.32 -14.96
CA ASN A 119 -10.54 13.61 -16.24
C ASN A 119 -9.32 12.68 -16.23
N TYR A 120 -8.18 13.13 -15.67
CA TYR A 120 -7.00 12.28 -15.52
C TYR A 120 -7.30 10.99 -14.74
N PHE A 121 -8.03 11.08 -13.62
CA PHE A 121 -8.38 9.90 -12.84
C PHE A 121 -9.46 9.03 -13.50
N LYS A 122 -10.33 9.60 -14.34
CA LYS A 122 -11.29 8.82 -15.13
C LYS A 122 -10.59 7.95 -16.18
N GLU A 123 -9.62 8.51 -16.89
CA GLU A 123 -8.82 7.79 -17.89
C GLU A 123 -8.04 6.62 -17.28
N LEU A 124 -7.59 6.74 -16.02
CA LEU A 124 -6.90 5.65 -15.30
C LEU A 124 -7.79 4.43 -15.02
N ASN A 125 -9.12 4.57 -15.02
CA ASN A 125 -10.07 3.49 -14.73
C ASN A 125 -10.54 2.72 -15.99
N GLU A 126 -10.22 3.22 -17.20
CA GLU A 126 -10.72 2.66 -18.47
C GLU A 126 -9.73 1.68 -19.15
N GLU A 127 -8.61 1.31 -18.50
CA GLU A 127 -7.59 0.34 -18.97
C GLU A 127 -7.53 -0.99 -18.19
#